data_AF-A0A388JQZ3-F1
#
_entry.id   AF-A0A388JQZ3-F1
#
_cell.length_a   1.000
_cell.length_b   1.000
_cell.length_c   1.000
_cell.angle_alpha   90.00
_cell.angle_beta   90.00
_cell.angle_gamma   90.00
#
_symmetry.space_group_name_H-M   'P 1'
#
loop_
_entity.id
_entity.type
_entity.pdbx_description
1 polymer ?
#
loop_
_entity_poly.entity_id
_entity_poly.type
_entity_poly.pdbx_seq_one_letter_code
_entity_poly.pdbx_strand_id
1 'polypeptide(L)'
;MKIVADQHAMAKICAPESSVRLQQEFDETKRQAQEANERRIAALEQQVLTLKRVTEEALEEVNRIREFNRRREAEQEAERVREEKDREIEKLKEALSRVQMESIGKQKVASTKQRRHAATDLRQRLEAATKGVDGCVDRGKKAAVLTNDREVFLKDCRRELKPLKRDAVVAICENEGITYTTLEKAKEEIVQLRTRRACDEAPPGNREGVVFEDLTGASEGQSADLGKFDGGEDNTS
;
A
#
# COMPACT_ATOMS: atom_id res chain seq x y z
N MET A 1 -12.63 -104.79 50.48
CA MET A 1 -13.38 -103.66 49.87
C MET A 1 -13.22 -102.45 50.78
N LYS A 2 -12.44 -101.42 50.38
CA LYS A 2 -12.41 -100.03 50.91
C LYS A 2 -11.09 -99.33 50.49
N ILE A 3 -10.90 -99.00 49.21
CA ILE A 3 -9.81 -98.08 48.77
C ILE A 3 -10.20 -97.28 47.49
N VAL A 4 -11.45 -96.79 47.37
CA VAL A 4 -11.88 -96.05 46.15
C VAL A 4 -12.59 -94.72 46.46
N ALA A 5 -12.55 -94.23 47.71
CA ALA A 5 -13.31 -93.03 48.09
C ALA A 5 -12.50 -91.71 48.10
N ASP A 6 -11.17 -91.73 48.04
CA ASP A 6 -10.35 -90.53 48.31
C ASP A 6 -9.89 -89.73 47.08
N GLN A 7 -10.17 -90.17 45.84
CA GLN A 7 -9.72 -89.42 44.65
C GLN A 7 -10.66 -88.28 44.22
N HIS A 8 -11.86 -88.17 44.81
CA HIS A 8 -12.84 -87.16 44.37
C HIS A 8 -12.77 -85.83 45.14
N ALA A 9 -11.98 -85.75 46.22
CA ALA A 9 -11.86 -84.55 47.04
C ALA A 9 -10.80 -83.54 46.54
N MET A 10 -9.83 -83.95 45.71
CA MET A 10 -8.74 -83.08 45.24
C MET A 10 -9.07 -82.29 43.96
N ALA A 11 -10.18 -82.56 43.28
CA ALA A 11 -10.50 -81.96 41.98
C ALA A 11 -11.25 -80.61 42.06
N LYS A 12 -11.58 -80.10 43.26
CA LYS A 12 -12.44 -78.91 43.44
C LYS A 12 -11.74 -77.60 43.80
N ILE A 13 -10.41 -77.59 43.98
CA ILE A 13 -9.70 -76.41 44.51
C ILE A 13 -8.93 -75.62 43.43
N CYS A 14 -8.74 -76.14 42.21
CA CYS A 14 -7.97 -75.46 41.14
C CYS A 14 -8.77 -74.54 40.19
N ALA A 15 -10.07 -74.37 40.37
CA ALA A 15 -10.91 -73.57 39.44
C ALA A 15 -10.77 -72.03 39.55
N PRO A 16 -10.52 -71.39 40.71
CA PRO A 16 -10.49 -69.92 40.78
C PRO A 16 -9.19 -69.32 40.23
N GLU A 17 -8.07 -70.05 40.27
CA GLU A 17 -6.77 -69.51 39.82
C GLU A 17 -6.70 -69.34 38.30
N SER A 18 -7.38 -70.18 37.51
CA SER A 18 -7.41 -70.07 36.05
C SER A 18 -8.21 -68.86 35.58
N SER A 19 -9.31 -68.52 36.25
CA SER A 19 -10.12 -67.35 35.91
C SER A 19 -9.38 -66.03 36.15
N VAL A 20 -8.59 -65.95 37.22
CA VAL A 20 -7.79 -64.75 37.53
C VAL A 20 -6.70 -64.55 36.49
N ARG A 21 -6.01 -65.63 36.07
CA ARG A 21 -5.00 -65.57 35.01
C ARG A 21 -5.58 -65.10 33.68
N LEU A 22 -6.71 -65.66 33.27
CA LEU A 22 -7.36 -65.27 32.01
C LEU A 22 -7.81 -63.80 32.03
N GLN A 23 -8.32 -63.31 33.15
CA GLN A 23 -8.68 -61.90 33.31
C GLN A 23 -7.45 -60.98 33.21
N GLN A 24 -6.33 -61.36 33.84
CA GLN A 24 -5.07 -60.62 33.74
C GLN A 24 -4.54 -60.59 32.31
N GLU A 25 -4.58 -61.70 31.58
CA GLU A 25 -4.17 -61.76 30.17
C GLU A 25 -5.07 -60.89 29.28
N PHE A 26 -6.38 -60.88 29.53
CA PHE A 26 -7.31 -60.01 28.83
C PHE A 26 -7.03 -58.52 29.09
N ASP A 27 -6.81 -58.13 30.34
CA ASP A 27 -6.52 -56.75 30.69
C ASP A 27 -5.14 -56.30 30.15
N GLU A 28 -4.16 -57.20 30.15
CA GLU A 28 -2.84 -56.97 29.57
C GLU A 28 -2.92 -56.76 28.06
N THR A 29 -3.63 -57.61 27.33
CA THR A 29 -3.82 -57.46 25.88
C THR A 29 -4.59 -56.19 25.53
N LYS A 30 -5.60 -55.80 26.35
CA LYS A 30 -6.30 -54.53 26.19
C LYS A 30 -5.37 -53.33 26.40
N ARG A 31 -4.52 -53.36 27.44
CA ARG A 31 -3.52 -52.31 27.68
C ARG A 31 -2.53 -52.22 26.52
N GLN A 32 -2.00 -53.34 26.05
CA GLN A 32 -1.09 -53.38 24.92
C GLN A 32 -1.72 -52.83 23.63
N ALA A 33 -2.98 -53.15 23.37
CA ALA A 33 -3.72 -52.60 22.23
C ALA A 33 -3.93 -51.09 22.36
N GLN A 34 -4.23 -50.60 23.57
CA GLN A 34 -4.35 -49.17 23.84
C GLN A 34 -3.00 -48.44 23.64
N GLU A 35 -1.91 -48.95 24.21
CA GLU A 35 -0.58 -48.39 24.03
C GLU A 35 -0.15 -48.37 22.55
N ALA A 36 -0.45 -49.42 21.80
CA ALA A 36 -0.17 -49.47 20.36
C ALA A 36 -0.95 -48.39 19.60
N ASN A 37 -2.20 -48.14 19.96
CA ASN A 37 -3.00 -47.05 19.38
C ASN A 37 -2.45 -45.67 19.76
N GLU A 38 -2.06 -45.45 21.01
CA GLU A 38 -1.44 -44.21 21.48
C GLU A 38 -0.13 -43.93 20.71
N ARG A 39 0.72 -44.95 20.53
CA ARG A 39 1.93 -44.83 19.70
C ARG A 39 1.62 -44.47 18.24
N ARG A 40 0.57 -45.05 17.67
CA ARG A 40 0.13 -44.74 16.30
C ARG A 40 -0.39 -43.30 16.19
N ILE A 41 -1.17 -42.84 17.16
CA ILE A 41 -1.68 -41.46 17.20
C ILE A 41 -0.51 -40.48 17.30
N ALA A 42 0.41 -40.69 18.23
CA ALA A 42 1.59 -39.85 18.38
C ALA A 42 2.44 -39.79 17.09
N ALA A 43 2.61 -40.92 16.39
CA ALA A 43 3.33 -40.95 15.12
C ALA A 43 2.61 -40.14 14.02
N LEU A 44 1.28 -40.23 13.93
CA LEU A 44 0.48 -39.44 12.98
C LEU A 44 0.52 -37.94 13.31
N GLU A 45 0.47 -37.57 14.58
CA GLU A 45 0.59 -36.17 15.01
C GLU A 45 1.92 -35.56 14.59
N GLN A 46 3.03 -36.30 14.76
CA GLN A 46 4.36 -35.85 14.31
C GLN A 46 4.43 -35.69 12.78
N GLN A 47 3.80 -36.59 12.02
CA GLN A 47 3.71 -36.45 10.57
C GLN A 47 2.90 -35.22 10.16
N VAL A 48 1.75 -34.98 10.81
CA VAL A 48 0.92 -33.80 10.55
C VAL A 48 1.68 -32.51 10.87
N LEU A 49 2.43 -32.46 11.98
CA LEU A 49 3.27 -31.31 12.33
C LEU A 49 4.37 -31.07 11.28
N THR A 50 5.02 -32.13 10.81
CA THR A 50 6.06 -32.03 9.77
C THR A 50 5.47 -31.52 8.46
N LEU A 51 4.31 -32.04 8.05
CA LEU A 51 3.62 -31.58 6.85
C LEU A 51 3.21 -30.12 6.97
N LYS A 52 2.66 -29.69 8.12
CA LYS A 52 2.32 -28.29 8.37
C LYS A 52 3.52 -27.37 8.18
N ARG A 53 4.66 -27.70 8.79
CA ARG A 53 5.90 -26.92 8.64
C ARG A 53 6.34 -26.81 7.19
N VAL A 54 6.35 -27.92 6.44
CA VAL A 54 6.72 -27.92 5.02
C VAL A 54 5.74 -27.08 4.19
N THR A 55 4.43 -27.13 4.49
CA THR A 55 3.44 -26.30 3.79
C THR A 55 3.62 -24.82 4.09
N GLU A 56 3.94 -24.46 5.33
CA GLU A 56 4.20 -23.08 5.73
C GLU A 56 5.45 -22.53 5.03
N GLU A 57 6.56 -23.28 5.05
CA GLU A 57 7.79 -22.95 4.33
C GLU A 57 7.55 -22.78 2.82
N ALA A 58 6.75 -23.68 2.20
CA ALA A 58 6.41 -23.58 0.79
C ALA A 58 5.55 -22.33 0.47
N LEU A 59 4.61 -21.96 1.35
CA LEU A 59 3.80 -20.76 1.19
C LEU A 59 4.64 -19.49 1.31
N GLU A 60 5.58 -19.45 2.26
CA GLU A 60 6.53 -18.34 2.38
C GLU A 60 7.38 -18.18 1.13
N GLU A 61 7.90 -19.28 0.57
CA GLU A 61 8.71 -19.24 -0.64
C GLU A 61 7.90 -18.75 -1.86
N VAL A 62 6.66 -19.24 -2.02
CA VAL A 62 5.75 -18.74 -3.06
C VAL A 62 5.50 -17.25 -2.92
N ASN A 63 5.33 -16.74 -1.69
CA ASN A 63 5.12 -15.31 -1.45
C ASN A 63 6.36 -14.48 -1.82
N ARG A 64 7.58 -14.96 -1.49
CA ARG A 64 8.84 -14.32 -1.89
C ARG A 64 8.99 -14.23 -3.41
N ILE A 65 8.72 -15.33 -4.12
CA ILE A 65 8.76 -15.36 -5.59
C ILE A 65 7.74 -14.39 -6.19
N ARG A 66 6.50 -14.36 -5.66
CA ARG A 66 5.47 -13.42 -6.13
C ARG A 66 5.84 -11.96 -5.89
N GLU A 67 6.45 -11.64 -4.76
CA GLU A 67 6.92 -10.29 -4.48
C GLU A 67 8.05 -9.87 -5.44
N PHE A 68 9.03 -10.75 -5.64
CA PHE A 68 10.12 -10.52 -6.58
C PHE A 68 9.62 -10.27 -8.00
N ASN A 69 8.68 -11.10 -8.49
CA ASN A 69 8.08 -10.92 -9.81
C ASN A 69 7.33 -9.60 -9.94
N ARG A 70 6.56 -9.20 -8.93
CA ARG A 70 5.86 -7.89 -8.91
C ARG A 70 6.83 -6.72 -9.03
N ARG A 71 7.97 -6.76 -8.33
CA ARG A 71 9.01 -5.71 -8.42
C ARG A 71 9.61 -5.66 -9.81
N ARG A 72 9.94 -6.82 -10.39
CA ARG A 72 10.51 -6.92 -11.74
C ARG A 72 9.55 -6.42 -12.81
N GLU A 73 8.26 -6.76 -12.73
CA GLU A 73 7.24 -6.27 -13.66
C GLU A 73 7.07 -4.74 -13.55
N ALA A 74 7.03 -4.21 -12.33
CA ALA A 74 6.96 -2.77 -12.12
C ALA A 74 8.18 -2.02 -12.67
N GLU A 75 9.39 -2.59 -12.53
CA GLU A 75 10.62 -2.03 -13.09
C GLU A 75 10.61 -2.03 -14.63
N GLN A 76 10.18 -3.14 -15.25
CA GLN A 76 10.06 -3.25 -16.70
C GLN A 76 9.02 -2.28 -17.27
N GLU A 77 7.89 -2.12 -16.59
CA GLU A 77 6.86 -1.16 -17.02
C GLU A 77 7.37 0.28 -16.88
N ALA A 78 8.07 0.60 -15.80
CA ALA A 78 8.70 1.90 -15.62
C ALA A 78 9.75 2.20 -16.70
N GLU A 79 10.52 1.19 -17.12
CA GLU A 79 11.47 1.30 -18.24
C GLU A 79 10.75 1.57 -19.56
N ARG A 80 9.68 0.84 -19.88
CA ARG A 80 8.88 1.08 -21.11
C ARG A 80 8.29 2.48 -21.15
N VAL A 81 7.74 2.95 -20.03
CA VAL A 81 7.20 4.31 -19.91
C VAL A 81 8.31 5.35 -20.12
N ARG A 82 9.50 5.13 -19.53
CA ARG A 82 10.66 6.02 -19.75
C ARG A 82 11.06 6.07 -21.22
N GLU A 83 11.21 4.91 -21.87
CA GLU A 83 11.54 4.84 -23.29
C GLU A 83 10.50 5.54 -24.18
N GLU A 84 9.21 5.37 -23.89
CA GLU A 84 8.14 6.04 -24.63
C GLU A 84 8.22 7.56 -24.46
N LYS A 85 8.45 8.05 -23.23
CA LYS A 85 8.62 9.47 -22.95
C LYS A 85 9.86 10.04 -23.64
N ASP A 86 10.96 9.29 -23.67
CA ASP A 86 12.19 9.70 -24.35
C ASP A 86 11.98 9.80 -25.87
N ARG A 87 11.28 8.82 -26.47
CA ARG A 87 10.88 8.88 -27.90
C ARG A 87 9.96 10.07 -28.19
N GLU A 88 9.03 10.39 -27.30
CA GLU A 88 8.15 11.55 -27.45
C GLU A 88 8.93 12.87 -27.36
N ILE A 89 9.86 12.98 -26.40
CA ILE A 89 10.75 14.13 -26.27
C ILE A 89 11.60 14.31 -27.53
N GLU A 90 12.14 13.24 -28.10
CA GLU A 90 12.92 13.29 -29.34
C GLU A 90 12.08 13.81 -30.51
N LYS A 91 10.86 13.27 -30.71
CA LYS A 91 9.92 13.75 -31.74
C LYS A 91 9.58 15.23 -31.58
N LEU A 92 9.35 15.68 -30.34
CA LEU A 92 9.05 17.08 -30.06
C LEU A 92 10.26 17.99 -30.33
N LYS A 93 11.48 17.55 -29.97
CA LYS A 93 12.72 18.26 -30.29
C LYS A 93 12.92 18.39 -31.81
N GLU A 94 12.66 17.34 -32.57
CA GLU A 94 12.71 17.38 -34.03
C GLU A 94 11.68 18.34 -34.63
N ALA A 95 10.43 18.28 -34.15
CA ALA A 95 9.37 19.17 -34.62
C ALA A 95 9.69 20.64 -34.32
N LEU A 96 10.20 20.93 -33.12
CA LEU A 96 10.61 22.28 -32.73
C LEU A 96 11.77 22.78 -33.59
N SER A 97 12.75 21.92 -33.88
CA SER A 97 13.86 22.23 -34.79
C SER A 97 13.37 22.55 -36.20
N ARG A 98 12.39 21.81 -36.72
CA ARG A 98 11.78 22.08 -38.04
C ARG A 98 11.07 23.44 -38.08
N VAL A 99 10.25 23.75 -37.07
CA VAL A 99 9.53 25.04 -36.97
C VAL A 99 10.52 26.20 -36.82
N GLN A 100 11.59 26.03 -36.04
CA GLN A 100 12.62 27.03 -35.88
C GLN A 100 13.34 27.32 -37.21
N MET A 101 13.69 26.29 -37.97
CA MET A 101 14.31 26.47 -39.30
C MET A 101 13.37 27.15 -40.30
N GLU A 102 12.08 26.82 -40.29
CA GLU A 102 11.09 27.46 -41.16
C GLU A 102 10.86 28.94 -40.80
N SER A 103 10.83 29.27 -39.50
CA SER A 103 10.65 30.66 -39.05
C SER A 103 11.84 31.56 -39.39
N ILE A 104 13.09 31.07 -39.20
CA ILE A 104 14.31 31.76 -39.62
C ILE A 104 14.30 31.98 -41.14
N GLY A 105 13.83 31.00 -41.92
CA GLY A 105 13.67 31.12 -43.37
C GLY A 105 12.70 32.25 -43.75
N LYS A 106 11.50 32.29 -43.15
CA LYS A 106 10.48 33.32 -43.40
C LYS A 106 10.95 34.73 -43.02
N GLN A 107 11.66 34.87 -41.90
CA GLN A 107 12.18 36.17 -41.44
C GLN A 107 13.22 36.77 -42.41
N LYS A 108 14.08 35.95 -43.02
CA LYS A 108 15.05 36.40 -44.04
C LYS A 108 14.37 36.90 -45.32
N VAL A 109 13.27 36.27 -45.73
CA VAL A 109 12.52 36.70 -46.93
C VAL A 109 11.78 38.02 -46.69
N ALA A 110 11.18 38.20 -45.51
CA ALA A 110 10.49 39.43 -45.14
C ALA A 110 11.43 40.65 -45.07
N SER A 111 12.62 40.49 -44.45
CA SER A 111 13.60 41.59 -44.34
C SER A 111 14.13 42.05 -45.70
N THR A 112 14.23 41.15 -46.68
CA THR A 112 14.69 41.46 -48.04
C THR A 112 13.62 42.25 -48.83
N LYS A 113 12.32 41.96 -48.60
CA LYS A 113 11.21 42.72 -49.21
C LYS A 113 11.05 44.12 -48.61
N GLN A 114 11.27 44.28 -47.30
CA GLN A 114 11.12 45.56 -46.62
C GLN A 114 12.20 46.59 -47.02
N ARG A 115 13.40 46.15 -47.42
CA ARG A 115 14.45 47.03 -47.98
C ARG A 115 14.06 47.71 -49.30
N ARG A 116 13.09 47.19 -50.05
CA ARG A 116 12.62 47.84 -51.30
C ARG A 116 11.55 48.91 -51.09
N HIS A 117 10.89 48.95 -49.93
CA HIS A 117 9.87 49.97 -49.61
C HIS A 117 10.35 51.02 -48.59
N ALA A 118 11.52 50.83 -47.96
CA ALA A 118 12.07 51.75 -46.96
C ALA A 118 12.71 53.04 -47.54
N ALA A 119 12.68 53.24 -48.86
CA ALA A 119 13.22 54.47 -49.48
C ALA A 119 12.22 55.65 -49.46
N THR A 120 10.94 55.44 -49.12
CA THR A 120 9.90 56.48 -49.27
C THR A 120 9.30 57.03 -47.99
N ASP A 121 9.73 56.60 -46.78
CA ASP A 121 9.01 56.95 -45.54
C ASP A 121 9.88 57.54 -44.41
N LEU A 122 10.85 58.39 -44.80
CA LEU A 122 11.59 59.23 -43.84
C LEU A 122 10.68 60.27 -43.16
N ARG A 123 9.55 60.63 -43.78
CA ARG A 123 8.66 61.70 -43.29
C ARG A 123 7.78 61.24 -42.12
N GLN A 124 7.21 60.02 -42.14
CA GLN A 124 6.46 59.50 -40.98
C GLN A 124 7.36 59.22 -39.77
N ARG A 125 8.62 58.82 -39.97
CA ARG A 125 9.55 58.54 -38.85
C ARG A 125 9.98 59.79 -38.08
N LEU A 126 10.03 60.96 -38.71
CA LEU A 126 10.28 62.23 -38.02
C LEU A 126 9.05 62.70 -37.21
N GLU A 127 7.84 62.36 -37.65
CA GLU A 127 6.60 62.78 -36.99
C GLU A 127 6.26 61.91 -35.76
N ALA A 128 6.67 60.63 -35.75
CA ALA A 128 6.50 59.73 -34.60
C ALA A 128 7.49 60.00 -33.46
N ALA A 129 8.68 60.54 -33.76
CA ALA A 129 9.73 60.79 -32.76
C ALA A 129 9.45 62.02 -31.86
N THR A 130 8.44 62.84 -32.18
CA THR A 130 8.09 64.06 -31.44
C THR A 130 6.86 63.90 -30.53
N LYS A 131 6.16 62.75 -30.57
CA LYS A 131 4.98 62.48 -29.74
C LYS A 131 5.20 61.23 -28.88
N GLY A 132 5.45 61.44 -27.59
CA GLY A 132 5.22 60.40 -26.58
C GLY A 132 6.43 60.01 -25.75
N VAL A 133 7.06 61.00 -25.10
CA VAL A 133 7.72 60.80 -23.81
C VAL A 133 6.60 60.76 -22.77
N ASP A 134 6.34 59.59 -22.20
CA ASP A 134 5.70 59.34 -20.90
C ASP A 134 5.64 57.80 -20.79
N GLY A 135 6.49 57.12 -20.04
CA GLY A 135 6.71 57.32 -18.62
C GLY A 135 6.08 56.14 -17.89
N CYS A 136 6.84 55.06 -17.65
CA CYS A 136 6.62 54.24 -16.45
C CYS A 136 7.80 53.29 -16.23
N VAL A 137 8.51 53.55 -15.13
CA VAL A 137 9.53 52.70 -14.54
C VAL A 137 8.81 51.60 -13.77
N ASP A 138 8.81 50.36 -14.26
CA ASP A 138 8.33 49.20 -13.47
C ASP A 138 9.53 48.36 -13.03
N ARG A 139 10.35 48.94 -12.14
CA ARG A 139 11.36 48.22 -11.34
C ARG A 139 10.72 47.83 -10.01
N GLY A 140 10.25 46.59 -9.88
CA GLY A 140 9.84 46.10 -8.55
C GLY A 140 8.81 44.96 -8.51
N LYS A 141 8.86 43.96 -9.39
CA LYS A 141 7.98 42.78 -9.32
C LYS A 141 8.78 41.49 -9.21
N LYS A 142 9.29 41.20 -8.01
CA LYS A 142 9.70 39.83 -7.66
C LYS A 142 9.03 39.30 -6.40
N ALA A 143 8.36 40.15 -5.62
CA ALA A 143 7.53 39.73 -4.48
C ALA A 143 6.02 39.60 -4.84
N ALA A 144 5.53 40.32 -5.84
CA ALA A 144 4.10 40.33 -6.22
C ALA A 144 3.69 39.22 -7.21
N VAL A 145 4.63 38.43 -7.74
CA VAL A 145 4.32 37.32 -8.66
C VAL A 145 3.92 36.06 -7.89
N LEU A 146 4.63 35.76 -6.79
CA LEU A 146 4.36 34.59 -5.94
C LEU A 146 2.98 34.63 -5.28
N THR A 147 2.46 35.82 -4.95
CA THR A 147 1.12 35.96 -4.37
C THR A 147 0.01 35.62 -5.37
N ASN A 148 0.19 35.95 -6.66
CA ASN A 148 -0.76 35.58 -7.70
C ASN A 148 -0.75 34.07 -7.97
N ASP A 149 0.43 33.45 -8.01
CA ASP A 149 0.54 32.01 -8.25
C ASP A 149 -0.08 31.19 -7.10
N ARG A 150 0.08 31.64 -5.86
CA ARG A 150 -0.56 31.03 -4.68
C ARG A 150 -2.08 31.08 -4.75
N GLU A 151 -2.65 32.21 -5.15
CA GLU A 151 -4.11 32.34 -5.29
C GLU A 151 -4.68 31.50 -6.43
N VAL A 152 -3.94 31.39 -7.54
CA VAL A 152 -4.32 30.51 -8.66
C VAL A 152 -4.31 29.05 -8.21
N PHE A 153 -3.27 28.62 -7.49
CA PHE A 153 -3.15 27.26 -6.96
C PHE A 153 -4.28 26.92 -5.97
N LEU A 154 -4.63 27.84 -5.07
CA LEU A 154 -5.76 27.69 -4.15
C LEU A 154 -7.08 27.48 -4.90
N LYS A 155 -7.33 28.27 -5.96
CA LYS A 155 -8.55 28.16 -6.78
C LYS A 155 -8.61 26.84 -7.53
N ASP A 156 -7.49 26.38 -8.07
CA ASP A 156 -7.41 25.11 -8.80
C ASP A 156 -7.63 23.92 -7.88
N CYS A 157 -6.99 23.89 -6.71
CA CYS A 157 -7.23 22.85 -5.69
C CYS A 157 -8.69 22.82 -5.24
N ARG A 158 -9.33 23.98 -5.03
CA ARG A 158 -10.77 24.03 -4.71
C ARG A 158 -11.64 23.49 -5.84
N ARG A 159 -11.28 23.75 -7.10
CA ARG A 159 -12.01 23.25 -8.27
C ARG A 159 -11.94 21.73 -8.37
N GLU A 160 -10.78 21.14 -8.08
CA GLU A 160 -10.57 19.68 -8.08
C GLU A 160 -11.37 18.96 -6.99
N LEU A 161 -11.42 19.53 -5.78
CA LEU A 161 -12.13 18.92 -4.66
C LEU A 161 -13.65 19.14 -4.70
N LYS A 162 -14.13 20.13 -5.46
CA LYS A 162 -15.56 20.45 -5.56
C LYS A 162 -16.44 19.26 -5.97
N PRO A 163 -16.16 18.50 -7.05
CA PRO A 163 -16.99 17.37 -7.48
C PRO A 163 -16.83 16.10 -6.62
N LEU A 164 -15.85 16.04 -5.71
CA LEU A 164 -15.59 14.83 -4.92
C LEU A 164 -16.67 14.59 -3.86
N LYS A 165 -17.12 13.34 -3.79
CA LYS A 165 -18.03 12.83 -2.75
C LYS A 165 -17.26 12.49 -1.48
N ARG A 166 -18.00 12.23 -0.38
CA ARG A 166 -17.45 11.93 0.95
C ARG A 166 -16.34 10.88 0.91
N ASP A 167 -16.58 9.74 0.28
CA ASP A 167 -15.65 8.60 0.31
C ASP A 167 -14.30 8.95 -0.31
N ALA A 168 -14.31 9.70 -1.42
CA ALA A 168 -13.09 10.18 -2.06
C ALA A 168 -12.33 11.20 -1.20
N VAL A 169 -13.04 12.07 -0.48
CA VAL A 169 -12.41 13.03 0.44
C VAL A 169 -11.81 12.32 1.65
N VAL A 170 -12.48 11.31 2.20
CA VAL A 170 -11.96 10.50 3.31
C VAL A 170 -10.67 9.80 2.90
N ALA A 171 -10.63 9.18 1.71
CA ALA A 171 -9.41 8.55 1.20
C ALA A 171 -8.25 9.57 1.03
N ILE A 172 -8.54 10.80 0.58
CA ILE A 172 -7.52 11.85 0.51
C ILE A 172 -7.05 12.27 1.90
N CYS A 173 -7.96 12.40 2.87
CA CYS A 173 -7.63 12.70 4.26
C CYS A 173 -6.70 11.65 4.87
N GLU A 174 -7.00 10.36 4.68
CA GLU A 174 -6.15 9.25 5.15
C GLU A 174 -4.76 9.28 4.50
N ASN A 175 -4.69 9.49 3.19
CA ASN A 175 -3.43 9.53 2.45
C ASN A 175 -2.56 10.75 2.80
N GLU A 176 -3.17 11.89 3.11
CA GLU A 176 -2.45 13.13 3.43
C GLU A 176 -2.23 13.33 4.94
N GLY A 177 -2.75 12.43 5.78
CA GLY A 177 -2.64 12.49 7.25
C GLY A 177 -3.53 13.56 7.89
N ILE A 178 -4.66 13.90 7.28
CA ILE A 178 -5.62 14.90 7.76
C ILE A 178 -6.77 14.18 8.48
N THR A 179 -7.15 14.63 9.67
CA THR A 179 -8.32 14.08 10.37
C THR A 179 -9.61 14.53 9.68
N TYR A 180 -10.43 13.58 9.23
CA TYR A 180 -11.71 13.91 8.62
C TYR A 180 -12.67 14.55 9.64
N THR A 181 -13.21 15.73 9.30
CA THR A 181 -14.21 16.44 10.11
C THR A 181 -15.56 16.52 9.37
N THR A 182 -15.93 17.69 8.87
CA THR A 182 -17.07 17.85 7.94
C THR A 182 -16.55 17.91 6.51
N LEU A 183 -17.36 17.52 5.54
CA LEU A 183 -16.94 17.44 4.13
C LEU A 183 -16.32 18.76 3.62
N GLU A 184 -16.94 19.90 3.92
CA GLU A 184 -16.46 21.21 3.48
C GLU A 184 -15.18 21.63 4.21
N LYS A 185 -15.10 21.38 5.51
CA LYS A 185 -13.93 21.70 6.32
C LYS A 185 -12.72 20.86 5.93
N ALA A 186 -12.91 19.56 5.71
CA ALA A 186 -11.89 18.65 5.23
C ALA A 186 -11.34 19.07 3.85
N LYS A 187 -12.22 19.48 2.92
CA LYS A 187 -11.81 20.00 1.61
C LYS A 187 -10.93 21.25 1.74
N GLU A 188 -11.28 22.18 2.63
CA GLU A 188 -10.48 23.38 2.84
C GLU A 188 -9.14 23.09 3.53
N GLU A 189 -9.10 22.15 4.48
CA GLU A 189 -7.85 21.70 5.12
C GLU A 189 -6.89 21.04 4.12
N ILE A 190 -7.40 20.21 3.19
CA ILE A 190 -6.61 19.63 2.08
C ILE A 190 -6.04 20.74 1.19
N VAL A 191 -6.86 21.72 0.79
CA VAL A 191 -6.42 22.86 -0.03
C VAL A 191 -5.30 23.64 0.66
N GLN A 192 -5.44 23.92 1.95
CA GLN A 192 -4.43 24.62 2.72
C GLN A 192 -3.13 23.82 2.84
N LEU A 193 -3.21 22.52 3.13
CA LEU A 193 -2.03 21.66 3.25
C LEU A 193 -1.26 21.58 1.93
N ARG A 194 -1.96 21.35 0.82
CA ARG A 194 -1.36 21.32 -0.53
C ARG A 194 -0.73 22.65 -0.90
N THR A 195 -1.39 23.76 -0.59
CA THR A 195 -0.87 25.10 -0.87
C THR A 195 0.36 25.42 -0.04
N ARG A 196 0.38 25.05 1.25
CA ARG A 196 1.59 25.19 2.09
C ARG A 196 2.75 24.37 1.51
N ARG A 197 2.50 23.11 1.13
CA ARG A 197 3.53 22.27 0.49
C ARG A 197 4.07 22.83 -0.84
N ALA A 198 3.23 23.51 -1.62
CA ALA A 198 3.60 24.03 -2.94
C ALA A 198 4.21 25.45 -2.90
N CYS A 199 3.79 26.30 -1.95
CA CYS A 199 4.19 27.69 -1.87
C CYS A 199 5.18 28.01 -0.75
N ASP A 200 5.25 27.19 0.30
CA ASP A 200 6.25 27.36 1.35
C ASP A 200 7.54 26.65 0.90
N GLU A 201 8.43 27.40 0.25
CA GLU A 201 9.86 27.06 0.18
C GLU A 201 10.35 26.87 1.63
N ALA A 202 11.08 25.77 1.85
CA ALA A 202 11.33 25.18 3.16
C ALA A 202 11.58 26.19 4.30
N PRO A 203 11.05 25.96 5.51
CA PRO A 203 11.44 26.77 6.66
C PRO A 203 12.95 26.68 6.83
N PRO A 204 13.68 27.82 6.97
CA PRO A 204 15.10 27.78 7.26
C PRO A 204 15.26 27.25 8.69
N GLY A 205 15.57 25.97 8.80
CA GLY A 205 15.99 25.34 10.04
C GLY A 205 14.87 25.18 11.07
N ASN A 206 14.40 23.94 11.22
CA ASN A 206 14.69 23.23 12.46
C ASN A 206 14.65 21.74 12.18
N ARG A 207 15.84 21.14 12.26
CA ARG A 207 16.01 19.75 12.65
C ARG A 207 15.46 19.63 14.07
N GLU A 208 14.29 19.05 14.22
CA GLU A 208 13.91 18.46 15.49
C GLU A 208 13.50 17.03 15.17
N GLY A 209 14.44 16.12 15.49
CA GLY A 209 14.28 14.71 15.27
C GLY A 209 13.07 14.22 16.04
N VAL A 210 12.08 13.71 15.32
CA VAL A 210 11.20 12.70 15.90
C VAL A 210 12.04 11.44 15.98
N VAL A 211 12.68 11.30 17.15
CA VAL A 211 13.11 10.02 17.69
C VAL A 211 11.86 9.15 17.72
N PHE A 212 11.79 8.15 16.84
CA PHE A 212 10.94 6.99 17.08
C PHE A 212 11.58 6.23 18.25
N GLU A 213 11.22 6.65 19.45
CA GLU A 213 11.40 5.84 20.66
C GLU A 213 10.30 4.78 20.61
N ASP A 214 10.65 3.60 20.08
CA ASP A 214 9.86 2.37 20.28
C ASP A 214 9.87 2.05 21.77
N LEU A 215 8.96 2.70 22.51
CA LEU A 215 8.58 2.30 23.85
C LEU A 215 7.96 0.91 23.77
N THR A 216 8.82 -0.07 24.03
CA THR A 216 8.45 -1.35 24.63
C THR A 216 7.77 -1.04 25.97
N GLY A 217 6.44 -1.06 25.98
CA GLY A 217 5.61 -0.84 27.16
C GLY A 217 4.45 -1.82 27.17
N ALA A 218 4.62 -2.91 27.93
CA ALA A 218 3.59 -3.89 28.20
C ALA A 218 2.28 -3.21 28.63
N SER A 219 1.21 -3.46 27.86
CA SER A 219 -0.16 -3.23 28.30
C SER A 219 -0.80 -4.59 28.52
N GLU A 220 -0.60 -5.12 29.73
CA GLU A 220 -1.51 -6.09 30.31
C GLU A 220 -2.82 -5.35 30.62
N GLY A 221 -3.88 -5.68 29.88
CA GLY A 221 -5.18 -5.04 30.01
C GLY A 221 -6.30 -5.96 29.55
N GLN A 222 -6.70 -6.86 30.46
CA GLN A 222 -8.06 -7.34 30.67
C GLN A 222 -8.98 -7.37 29.43
N SER A 223 -9.04 -8.52 28.73
CA SER A 223 -10.24 -8.87 27.98
C SER A 223 -11.25 -9.54 28.92
N ALA A 224 -12.15 -8.71 29.46
CA ALA A 224 -13.34 -9.20 30.13
C ALA A 224 -14.21 -9.96 29.12
N ASP A 225 -14.40 -11.25 29.42
CA ASP A 225 -15.67 -11.96 29.41
C ASP A 225 -16.88 -11.13 28.95
N LEU A 226 -17.30 -11.34 27.69
CA LEU A 226 -18.64 -11.02 27.23
C LEU A 226 -19.12 -12.09 26.25
N GLY A 227 -20.16 -12.81 26.64
CA GLY A 227 -21.14 -13.32 25.69
C GLY A 227 -21.26 -14.83 25.60
N LYS A 228 -21.70 -15.45 26.70
CA LYS A 228 -22.42 -16.73 26.67
C LYS A 228 -23.68 -16.54 25.80
N PHE A 229 -23.66 -17.04 24.57
CA PHE A 229 -24.87 -17.16 23.74
C PHE A 229 -25.46 -18.55 23.95
N ASP A 230 -26.33 -18.66 24.97
CA ASP A 230 -27.28 -19.76 25.10
C ASP A 230 -28.53 -19.41 24.30
N GLY A 231 -28.91 -20.26 23.35
CA GLY A 231 -30.19 -20.21 22.62
C GLY A 231 -29.99 -20.49 21.13
N GLY A 232 -30.65 -21.46 20.52
CA GLY A 232 -31.70 -22.35 20.97
C GLY A 232 -31.96 -23.35 19.83
N GLU A 233 -32.53 -24.48 20.22
CA GLU A 233 -33.07 -25.50 19.35
C GLU A 233 -34.10 -24.88 18.39
N ASP A 234 -34.06 -25.24 17.11
CA ASP A 234 -35.27 -25.28 16.30
C ASP A 234 -35.23 -26.49 15.37
N ASN A 235 -36.03 -27.48 15.77
CA ASN A 235 -36.57 -28.55 14.95
C ASN A 235 -37.36 -27.96 13.79
N THR A 236 -37.02 -28.31 12.55
CA THR A 236 -38.03 -28.44 11.49
C THR A 236 -37.61 -29.45 10.42
N SER A 237 -38.40 -30.53 10.39
CA SER A 237 -38.73 -31.44 9.26
C SER A 237 -37.66 -32.34 8.66
#